data_AF-A0A4R6JCX5-F1
#
_entry.id   AF-A0A4R6JCX5-F1
#
_cell.length_a   1.000
_cell.length_b   1.000
_cell.length_c   1.000
_cell.angle_alpha   90.00
_cell.angle_beta   90.00
_cell.angle_gamma   90.00
#
_symmetry.space_group_name_H-M   'P 1'
#
loop_
_entity.id
_entity.type
_entity.pdbx_description
1 polymer ?
#
loop_
_entity_poly.entity_id
_entity_poly.type
_entity_poly.pdbx_seq_one_letter_code
_entity_poly.pdbx_strand_id
1 'polypeptide(L)'
;MSLSRYALRTAGFGALYLLATFAGSALFWPAAVVGALWLVAQGRYGRRNLDVIALSVMAVLAPGPGDGLLHAFVQAVPQVVPAVVFAVLLDRWLPGFWLGHGDRFRRRGPAVGRLAGVAGLTGLTGAVLYKVVDTSLGFGDVGYALLRDAVCVLLAVLAVRAVRQLLSRRGGGPGGDGPRGDGGPRRPRLTVVK
;
A
#
# COMPACT_ATOMS: atom_id res chain seq x y z
N MET A 1 13.31 -15.20 -6.67
CA MET A 1 12.46 -14.52 -7.67
C MET A 1 13.37 -14.07 -8.80
N SER A 2 13.03 -14.32 -10.07
CA SER A 2 13.90 -13.89 -11.18
C SER A 2 13.90 -12.37 -11.33
N LEU A 3 15.02 -11.79 -11.77
CA LEU A 3 15.16 -10.36 -12.05
C LEU A 3 14.08 -9.86 -13.03
N SER A 4 13.72 -10.68 -14.02
CA SER A 4 12.68 -10.37 -15.02
C SER A 4 11.29 -10.15 -14.40
N ARG A 5 10.87 -10.99 -13.45
CA ARG A 5 9.56 -10.84 -12.78
C ARG A 5 9.53 -9.62 -11.87
N TYR A 6 10.66 -9.29 -11.24
CA TYR A 6 10.79 -8.07 -10.45
C TYR A 6 10.68 -6.83 -11.34
N ALA A 7 11.46 -6.77 -12.42
CA ALA A 7 11.44 -5.66 -13.37
C ALA A 7 10.05 -5.44 -13.99
N LEU A 8 9.39 -6.50 -14.46
CA LEU A 8 8.04 -6.41 -15.03
C LEU A 8 7.02 -5.86 -14.02
N ARG A 9 7.10 -6.28 -12.75
CA ARG A 9 6.20 -5.78 -11.71
C ARG A 9 6.47 -4.32 -11.39
N THR A 10 7.74 -3.95 -11.25
CA THR A 10 8.15 -2.57 -11.01
C THR A 10 7.74 -1.66 -12.17
N ALA A 11 7.89 -2.12 -13.42
CA ALA A 11 7.40 -1.42 -14.60
C ALA A 11 5.87 -1.26 -14.59
N GLY A 12 5.12 -2.30 -14.24
CA GLY A 12 3.66 -2.23 -14.11
C GLY A 12 3.20 -1.23 -13.05
N PHE A 13 3.85 -1.20 -11.88
CA PHE A 13 3.56 -0.20 -10.84
C PHE A 13 4.00 1.20 -11.26
N GLY A 14 5.13 1.32 -11.95
CA GLY A 14 5.60 2.57 -12.51
C GLY A 14 4.61 3.15 -13.52
N ALA A 15 4.09 2.33 -14.43
CA ALA A 15 3.06 2.73 -15.38
C ALA A 15 1.77 3.17 -14.66
N LEU A 16 1.32 2.42 -13.64
CA LEU A 16 0.17 2.81 -12.82
C LEU A 16 0.40 4.11 -12.06
N TYR A 17 1.61 4.33 -11.54
CA TYR A 17 1.98 5.56 -10.86
C TYR A 17 1.92 6.74 -11.81
N LEU A 18 2.57 6.64 -12.97
CA LEU A 18 2.55 7.69 -13.99
C LEU A 18 1.13 7.96 -14.48
N LEU A 19 0.35 6.90 -14.74
CA LEU A 19 -1.05 7.04 -15.14
C LEU A 19 -1.87 7.70 -14.05
N ALA A 20 -1.65 7.39 -12.77
CA ALA A 20 -2.32 8.05 -11.66
C ALA A 20 -1.88 9.51 -11.49
N THR A 21 -0.62 9.85 -11.77
CA THR A 21 -0.15 11.23 -11.76
C THR A 21 -0.78 12.02 -12.91
N PHE A 22 -0.84 11.45 -14.11
CA PHE A 22 -1.51 12.03 -15.27
C PHE A 22 -3.04 12.13 -15.09
N ALA A 23 -3.66 11.11 -14.51
CA ALA A 23 -5.09 11.11 -14.24
C ALA A 23 -5.42 11.98 -13.02
N GLY A 24 -4.50 12.15 -12.08
CA GLY A 24 -4.67 12.96 -10.88
C GLY A 24 -4.96 14.43 -11.19
N SER A 25 -4.45 14.94 -12.31
CA SER A 25 -4.83 16.27 -12.82
C SER A 25 -6.29 16.36 -13.31
N ALA A 26 -6.98 15.24 -13.47
CA ALA A 26 -8.37 15.15 -13.94
C ALA A 26 -9.34 14.45 -12.95
N LEU A 27 -8.86 13.57 -12.06
CA LEU A 27 -9.66 12.60 -11.28
C LEU A 27 -9.39 12.65 -9.77
N PHE A 28 -8.72 13.69 -9.26
CA PHE A 28 -8.46 13.92 -7.82
C PHE A 28 -7.70 12.79 -7.10
N TRP A 29 -7.07 11.86 -7.83
CA TRP A 29 -6.38 10.72 -7.24
C TRP A 29 -4.93 11.09 -6.86
N PRO A 30 -4.53 11.03 -5.58
CA PRO A 30 -3.18 11.43 -5.18
C PRO A 30 -2.15 10.37 -5.56
N ALA A 31 -1.09 10.76 -6.28
CA ALA A 31 0.02 9.87 -6.67
C ALA A 31 0.67 9.19 -5.45
N ALA A 32 0.73 9.89 -4.30
CA ALA A 32 1.21 9.37 -3.03
C ALA A 32 0.47 8.10 -2.59
N VAL A 33 -0.84 7.98 -2.88
CA VAL A 33 -1.63 6.78 -2.56
C VAL A 33 -1.14 5.59 -3.37
N VAL A 34 -0.87 5.79 -4.66
CA VAL A 34 -0.38 4.72 -5.53
C VAL A 34 1.02 4.29 -5.13
N GLY A 35 1.90 5.24 -4.80
CA GLY A 35 3.21 4.96 -4.23
C GLY A 35 3.12 4.17 -2.93
N ALA A 36 2.19 4.53 -2.04
CA ALA A 36 1.96 3.86 -0.77
C ALA A 36 1.52 2.40 -0.98
N LEU A 37 0.55 2.16 -1.88
CA LEU A 37 0.11 0.83 -2.24
C LEU A 37 1.22 0.00 -2.90
N TRP A 38 2.03 0.63 -3.75
CA TRP A 38 3.18 -0.01 -4.39
C TRP A 38 4.18 -0.48 -3.34
N LEU A 39 4.60 0.38 -2.41
CA LEU A 39 5.55 0.03 -1.35
C LEU A 39 5.02 -1.07 -0.44
N VAL A 40 3.74 -1.02 -0.06
CA VAL A 40 3.11 -2.07 0.75
C VAL A 40 3.01 -3.39 0.00
N ALA A 41 2.69 -3.36 -1.30
CA ALA A 41 2.62 -4.56 -2.13
C ALA A 41 4.01 -5.19 -2.36
N GLN A 42 5.06 -4.38 -2.51
CA GLN A 42 6.42 -4.86 -2.74
C GLN A 42 7.17 -5.24 -1.46
N GLY A 43 6.82 -4.67 -0.30
CA GLY A 43 7.51 -4.91 0.97
C GLY A 43 7.70 -6.39 1.33
N ARG A 44 6.80 -7.27 0.85
CA ARG A 44 6.90 -8.73 0.98
C ARG A 44 8.19 -9.35 0.40
N TYR A 45 8.85 -8.66 -0.53
CA TYR A 45 9.94 -9.21 -1.32
C TYR A 45 11.33 -8.73 -0.86
N GLY A 46 11.38 -8.03 0.29
CA GLY A 46 12.61 -7.77 1.04
C GLY A 46 13.52 -6.67 0.47
N ARG A 47 13.14 -6.00 -0.63
CA ARG A 47 13.97 -4.96 -1.28
C ARG A 47 13.34 -3.58 -1.26
N ARG A 48 12.78 -3.20 -0.10
CA ARG A 48 12.08 -1.92 0.09
C ARG A 48 12.90 -0.70 -0.34
N ASN A 49 14.21 -0.71 -0.11
CA ASN A 49 15.10 0.37 -0.52
C ASN A 49 15.11 0.58 -2.04
N LEU A 50 15.08 -0.51 -2.84
CA LEU A 50 15.02 -0.41 -4.29
C LEU A 50 13.66 0.12 -4.76
N ASP A 51 12.58 -0.27 -4.09
CA ASP A 51 11.24 0.23 -4.43
C ASP A 51 11.09 1.72 -4.11
N VAL A 52 11.70 2.18 -3.01
CA VAL A 52 11.76 3.61 -2.68
C VAL A 52 12.59 4.37 -3.72
N ILE A 53 13.76 3.85 -4.13
CA ILE A 53 14.56 4.46 -5.19
C ILE A 53 13.76 4.53 -6.49
N ALA A 54 13.12 3.44 -6.90
CA ALA A 54 12.30 3.40 -8.10
C ALA A 54 11.13 4.40 -8.03
N LEU A 55 10.45 4.49 -6.88
CA LEU A 55 9.38 5.45 -6.65
C LEU A 55 9.90 6.89 -6.73
N SER A 56 11.06 7.18 -6.14
CA SER A 56 11.70 8.50 -6.22
C SER A 56 12.06 8.87 -7.66
N VAL A 57 12.63 7.95 -8.43
CA VAL A 57 12.92 8.18 -9.85
C VAL A 57 11.65 8.50 -10.62
N MET A 58 10.57 7.73 -10.40
CA MET A 58 9.29 7.99 -11.07
C MET A 58 8.65 9.31 -10.66
N ALA A 59 8.78 9.69 -9.38
CA ALA A 59 8.27 10.97 -8.88
C ALA A 59 9.03 12.17 -9.46
N VAL A 60 10.34 12.03 -9.71
CA VAL A 60 11.15 13.06 -10.39
C VAL A 60 10.81 13.16 -11.88
N LEU A 61 10.54 12.03 -12.52
CA LEU A 61 10.17 11.98 -13.95
C LEU A 61 8.71 12.34 -14.21
N ALA A 62 7.91 12.48 -13.16
CA ALA A 62 6.52 12.88 -13.28
C ALA A 62 6.39 14.30 -13.87
N PRO A 63 5.42 14.55 -14.78
CA PRO A 63 5.18 15.90 -15.30
C PRO A 63 4.85 16.87 -14.16
N GLY A 64 5.48 18.05 -14.17
CA GLY A 64 5.25 19.10 -13.18
C GLY A 64 5.47 20.50 -13.75
N PRO A 65 4.87 21.54 -13.13
CA PRO A 65 5.04 22.93 -13.54
C PRO A 65 6.39 23.45 -13.04
N GLY A 66 7.46 23.20 -13.79
CA GLY A 66 8.75 23.76 -13.43
C GLY A 66 9.89 23.36 -14.37
N ASP A 67 10.66 24.35 -14.78
CA ASP A 67 11.86 24.16 -15.60
C ASP A 67 13.04 23.85 -14.71
N GLY A 68 13.28 22.56 -14.43
CA GLY A 68 14.53 22.13 -13.81
C GLY A 68 14.48 20.84 -13.01
N LEU A 69 15.57 20.08 -13.11
CA LEU A 69 15.75 18.80 -12.40
C LEU A 69 15.74 18.98 -10.87
N LEU A 70 16.29 20.09 -10.36
CA LEU A 70 16.22 20.43 -8.93
C LEU A 70 14.77 20.64 -8.45
N HIS A 71 13.96 21.36 -9.24
CA HIS A 71 12.55 21.57 -8.90
C HIS A 71 11.78 20.25 -8.89
N ALA A 72 12.03 19.38 -9.87
CA ALA A 72 11.45 18.03 -9.91
C ALA A 72 11.80 17.19 -8.66
N PHE A 73 13.04 17.26 -8.17
CA PHE A 73 13.43 16.60 -6.93
C PHE A 73 12.66 17.14 -5.72
N VAL A 74 12.51 18.45 -5.60
CA VAL A 74 11.74 19.07 -4.50
C VAL A 74 10.28 18.65 -4.56
N GLN A 75 9.67 18.62 -5.74
CA GLN A 75 8.28 18.20 -5.96
C GLN A 75 8.06 16.69 -5.74
N ALA A 76 9.11 15.87 -5.90
CA ALA A 76 9.02 14.44 -5.62
C ALA A 76 8.88 14.13 -4.11
N VAL A 77 9.48 14.94 -3.24
CA VAL A 77 9.46 14.76 -1.78
C VAL A 77 8.04 14.60 -1.20
N PRO A 78 7.08 15.52 -1.45
CA PRO A 78 5.71 15.39 -0.94
C PRO A 78 4.94 14.20 -1.52
N GLN A 79 5.44 13.53 -2.56
CA GLN A 79 4.83 12.31 -3.11
C GLN A 79 5.41 11.05 -2.46
N VAL A 80 6.75 10.99 -2.33
CA VAL A 80 7.48 9.80 -1.86
C VAL A 80 7.41 9.65 -0.35
N VAL A 81 7.62 10.74 0.40
CA VAL A 81 7.74 10.66 1.87
C VAL A 81 6.44 10.16 2.51
N PRO A 82 5.25 10.69 2.18
CA PRO A 82 4.00 10.16 2.73
C PRO A 82 3.78 8.68 2.37
N ALA A 83 4.13 8.26 1.15
CA ALA A 83 4.04 6.86 0.74
C ALA A 83 4.91 5.95 1.61
N VAL A 84 6.15 6.36 1.89
CA VAL A 84 7.07 5.63 2.78
C VAL A 84 6.52 5.59 4.20
N VAL A 85 6.08 6.73 4.73
CA VAL A 85 5.49 6.86 6.07
C VAL A 85 4.29 5.93 6.22
N PHE A 86 3.37 5.95 5.25
CA PHE A 86 2.21 5.06 5.24
C PHE A 86 2.64 3.60 5.32
N ALA A 87 3.54 3.18 4.43
CA ALA A 87 3.96 1.81 4.37
C ALA A 87 4.67 1.38 5.68
N VAL A 88 5.47 2.26 6.31
CA VAL A 88 6.19 1.95 7.55
C VAL A 88 5.21 1.82 8.72
N LEU A 89 4.29 2.78 8.84
CA LEU A 89 3.29 2.79 9.90
C LEU A 89 2.31 1.64 9.75
N LEU A 90 1.91 1.28 8.52
CA LEU A 90 1.06 0.13 8.25
C LEU A 90 1.73 -1.17 8.70
N ASP A 91 3.00 -1.38 8.33
CA ASP A 91 3.75 -2.56 8.75
C ASP A 91 3.92 -2.63 10.28
N ARG A 92 4.17 -1.48 10.92
CA ARG A 92 4.41 -1.40 12.37
C ARG A 92 3.14 -1.57 13.20
N TRP A 93 2.06 -0.89 12.83
CA TRP A 93 0.82 -0.84 13.63
C TRP A 93 -0.17 -1.93 13.25
N LEU A 94 -0.09 -2.40 12.02
CA LEU A 94 -0.97 -3.39 11.40
C LEU A 94 -0.16 -4.51 10.71
N PRO A 95 0.75 -5.20 11.42
CA PRO A 95 1.58 -6.25 10.82
C PRO A 95 0.71 -7.38 10.25
N GLY A 96 0.98 -7.75 9.01
CA GLY A 96 0.25 -8.80 8.28
C GLY A 96 -1.17 -8.43 7.86
N PHE A 97 -1.63 -7.21 8.12
CA PHE A 97 -2.96 -6.74 7.72
C PHE A 97 -3.14 -6.76 6.21
N TRP A 98 -2.13 -6.28 5.47
CA TRP A 98 -2.14 -6.32 4.01
C TRP A 98 -2.24 -7.75 3.47
N LEU A 99 -1.63 -8.72 4.14
CA LEU A 99 -1.59 -10.11 3.67
C LEU A 99 -2.84 -10.91 4.05
N GLY A 100 -3.75 -10.34 4.86
CA GLY A 100 -4.91 -11.07 5.38
C GLY A 100 -4.59 -12.17 6.39
N HIS A 101 -3.31 -12.38 6.74
CA HIS A 101 -2.86 -13.47 7.63
C HIS A 101 -3.18 -13.20 9.11
N GLY A 102 -3.42 -11.94 9.50
CA GLY A 102 -3.74 -11.54 10.88
C GLY A 102 -5.22 -11.26 11.14
N ASP A 103 -6.09 -11.44 10.15
CA ASP A 103 -7.46 -10.91 10.17
C ASP A 103 -8.43 -11.78 10.97
N ARG A 104 -8.17 -13.10 11.08
CA ARG A 104 -9.08 -14.04 11.76
C ARG A 104 -9.17 -13.83 13.28
N PHE A 105 -8.19 -13.14 13.87
CA PHE A 105 -8.07 -12.96 15.32
C PHE A 105 -8.14 -11.49 15.77
N ARG A 106 -8.20 -10.53 14.85
CA ARG A 106 -8.26 -9.11 15.20
C ARG A 106 -9.70 -8.64 15.34
N ARG A 107 -9.99 -7.92 16.42
CA ARG A 107 -11.22 -7.14 16.55
C ARG A 107 -11.22 -6.05 15.46
N ARG A 108 -12.31 -5.98 14.68
CA ARG A 108 -12.41 -5.07 13.52
C ARG A 108 -12.27 -3.60 13.90
N GLY A 109 -12.87 -3.16 15.01
CA GLY A 109 -12.84 -1.77 15.46
C GLY A 109 -11.42 -1.20 15.64
N PRO A 110 -10.59 -1.79 16.53
CA PRO A 110 -9.21 -1.32 16.74
C PRO A 110 -8.34 -1.36 15.47
N ALA A 111 -8.56 -2.32 14.58
CA ALA A 111 -7.82 -2.40 13.32
C ALA A 111 -8.17 -1.25 12.37
N VAL A 112 -9.46 -0.92 12.25
CA VAL A 112 -9.92 0.24 11.45
C VAL A 112 -9.45 1.55 12.08
N GLY A 113 -9.52 1.69 13.41
CA GLY A 113 -9.02 2.88 14.10
C GLY A 113 -7.52 3.10 13.88
N ARG A 114 -6.70 2.05 13.95
CA ARG A 114 -5.27 2.14 13.60
C ARG A 114 -5.06 2.48 12.14
N LEU A 115 -5.82 1.90 11.22
CA LEU A 115 -5.72 2.20 9.79
C LEU A 115 -6.06 3.67 9.51
N ALA A 116 -7.12 4.19 10.13
CA ALA A 116 -7.50 5.60 10.06
C ALA A 116 -6.39 6.50 10.63
N GLY A 117 -5.78 6.11 11.75
CA GLY A 117 -4.61 6.82 12.31
C GLY A 117 -3.41 6.85 11.36
N VAL A 118 -3.08 5.71 10.73
CA VAL A 118 -2.01 5.62 9.73
C VAL A 118 -2.31 6.51 8.52
N ALA A 119 -3.54 6.47 8.01
CA ALA A 119 -3.98 7.31 6.89
C ALA A 119 -3.96 8.80 7.24
N GLY A 120 -4.42 9.17 8.44
CA GLY A 120 -4.39 10.55 8.93
C GLY A 120 -2.96 11.09 9.08
N LEU A 121 -2.05 10.33 9.68
CA LEU A 121 -0.64 10.72 9.79
C LEU A 121 0.04 10.85 8.41
N THR A 122 -0.34 9.99 7.47
CA THR A 122 0.14 10.05 6.08
C THR A 122 -0.34 11.32 5.40
N GLY A 123 -1.65 11.60 5.45
CA GLY A 123 -2.23 12.81 4.87
C GLY A 123 -1.68 14.08 5.50
N LEU A 124 -1.49 14.10 6.83
CA LEU A 124 -0.85 15.20 7.54
C LEU A 124 0.58 15.42 7.06
N THR A 125 1.36 14.35 6.92
CA THR A 125 2.74 14.45 6.42
C THR A 125 2.78 15.02 5.01
N GLY A 126 1.90 14.56 4.12
CA GLY A 126 1.78 15.10 2.76
C GLY A 126 1.42 16.57 2.75
N ALA A 127 0.38 16.96 3.49
CA ALA A 127 -0.10 18.34 3.56
C ALA A 127 0.96 19.31 4.11
N VAL A 128 1.69 18.91 5.15
CA VAL A 128 2.81 19.70 5.70
C VAL A 128 3.91 19.88 4.65
N LEU A 129 4.31 18.80 3.97
CA LEU A 129 5.34 18.87 2.94
C LEU A 129 4.91 19.72 1.74
N TYR A 130 3.65 19.61 1.30
CA TYR A 130 3.12 20.48 0.25
C TYR A 130 3.17 21.95 0.65
N LYS A 131 2.81 22.30 1.89
CA LYS A 131 2.90 23.67 2.39
C LYS A 131 4.34 24.18 2.52
N VAL A 132 5.29 23.29 2.80
CA VAL A 132 6.72 23.63 2.86
C VAL A 132 7.29 23.89 1.46
N VAL A 133 6.89 23.07 0.47
CA VAL A 133 7.32 23.22 -0.92
C VAL A 133 6.65 24.43 -1.57
N ASP A 134 5.37 24.65 -1.31
CA ASP A 134 4.59 25.76 -1.80
C ASP A 134 3.99 26.57 -0.64
N THR A 135 4.70 27.65 -0.30
CA THR A 135 4.31 28.53 0.80
C THR A 135 3.09 29.39 0.46
N SER A 136 2.68 29.46 -0.80
CA SER A 136 1.52 30.26 -1.24
C SER A 136 0.17 29.60 -0.88
N LEU A 137 0.15 28.29 -0.63
CA LEU A 137 -1.07 27.54 -0.32
C LEU A 137 -1.77 28.06 0.94
N GLY A 138 -3.08 28.30 0.86
CA GLY A 138 -3.87 28.68 2.03
C GLY A 138 -4.03 27.54 3.02
N PHE A 139 -4.37 27.84 4.28
CA PHE A 139 -4.71 26.79 5.27
C PHE A 139 -5.88 25.92 4.82
N GLY A 140 -6.81 26.49 4.04
CA GLY A 140 -7.93 25.75 3.44
C GLY A 140 -7.45 24.68 2.45
N ASP A 141 -6.49 25.02 1.57
CA ASP A 141 -5.95 24.09 0.57
C ASP A 141 -5.17 22.95 1.24
N VAL A 142 -4.39 23.28 2.28
CA VAL A 142 -3.66 22.30 3.10
C VAL A 142 -4.65 21.36 3.81
N GLY A 143 -5.71 21.91 4.40
CA GLY A 143 -6.76 21.12 5.05
C GLY A 143 -7.49 20.19 4.08
N TYR A 144 -7.80 20.68 2.88
CA TYR A 144 -8.39 19.87 1.81
C TYR A 144 -7.45 18.76 1.34
N ALA A 145 -6.17 19.07 1.09
CA ALA A 145 -5.17 18.08 0.68
C ALA A 145 -5.00 16.97 1.72
N LEU A 146 -4.93 17.34 3.01
CA LEU A 146 -4.87 16.40 4.12
C LEU A 146 -6.07 15.45 4.12
N LEU A 147 -7.28 16.00 4.08
CA LEU A 147 -8.52 15.22 4.14
C LEU A 147 -8.63 14.30 2.92
N ARG A 148 -8.38 14.83 1.72
CA ARG A 148 -8.37 14.08 0.46
C ARG A 148 -7.38 12.91 0.56
N ASP A 149 -6.13 13.16 0.93
CA ASP A 149 -5.10 12.12 0.93
C ASP A 149 -5.39 11.04 1.98
N ALA A 150 -5.83 11.44 3.19
CA ALA A 150 -6.21 10.49 4.23
C ALA A 150 -7.40 9.60 3.80
N VAL A 151 -8.44 10.19 3.21
CA VAL A 151 -9.63 9.48 2.73
C VAL A 151 -9.26 8.56 1.57
N CYS A 152 -8.51 9.03 0.57
CA CYS A 152 -8.09 8.24 -0.59
C CYS A 152 -7.27 7.02 -0.17
N VAL A 153 -6.29 7.19 0.73
CA VAL A 153 -5.48 6.08 1.25
C VAL A 153 -6.34 5.06 1.99
N LEU A 154 -7.21 5.53 2.88
CA LEU A 154 -8.11 4.67 3.65
C LEU A 154 -9.02 3.85 2.72
N LEU A 155 -9.70 4.52 1.79
CA LEU A 155 -10.59 3.89 0.83
C LEU A 155 -9.84 2.91 -0.08
N ALA A 156 -8.65 3.26 -0.54
CA ALA A 156 -7.87 2.38 -1.42
C ALA A 156 -7.50 1.06 -0.72
N VAL A 157 -7.08 1.12 0.55
CA VAL A 157 -6.77 -0.09 1.34
C VAL A 157 -8.03 -0.93 1.56
N LEU A 158 -9.15 -0.30 1.91
CA LEU A 158 -10.43 -0.99 2.11
C LEU A 158 -10.94 -1.63 0.81
N ALA A 159 -10.83 -0.93 -0.32
CA ALA A 159 -11.21 -1.42 -1.63
C ALA A 159 -10.37 -2.63 -2.04
N VAL A 160 -9.03 -2.56 -1.90
CA VAL A 160 -8.15 -3.70 -2.19
C VAL A 160 -8.49 -4.90 -1.32
N ARG A 161 -8.80 -4.67 -0.04
CA ARG A 161 -9.21 -5.74 0.88
C ARG A 161 -10.55 -6.35 0.47
N ALA A 162 -11.54 -5.53 0.11
CA ALA A 162 -12.84 -5.99 -0.36
C ALA A 162 -12.71 -6.84 -1.63
N VAL A 163 -11.93 -6.39 -2.62
CA VAL A 163 -11.65 -7.13 -3.84
C VAL A 163 -10.98 -8.47 -3.55
N ARG A 164 -9.97 -8.51 -2.66
CA ARG A 164 -9.32 -9.77 -2.27
C ARG A 164 -10.29 -10.75 -1.62
N GLN A 165 -11.16 -10.26 -0.73
CA GLN A 165 -12.18 -11.10 -0.09
C GLN A 165 -13.18 -11.68 -1.10
N LEU A 166 -13.58 -10.89 -2.09
CA LEU A 166 -14.46 -11.35 -3.18
C LEU A 166 -13.78 -12.42 -4.04
N LEU A 167 -12.50 -12.24 -4.38
CA LEU A 167 -11.73 -13.22 -5.14
C LEU A 167 -11.51 -14.53 -4.36
N SER A 168 -11.19 -14.47 -3.07
CA SER A 168 -11.04 -15.66 -2.22
C SER A 168 -12.35 -16.45 -2.09
N ARG A 169 -13.50 -15.78 -2.07
CA ARG A 169 -14.82 -16.44 -2.05
C ARG A 169 -15.12 -17.17 -3.36
N ARG A 170 -14.75 -16.60 -4.51
CA ARG A 170 -14.92 -17.24 -5.83
C ARG A 170 -14.01 -18.46 -6.03
N GLY A 171 -12.80 -18.44 -5.47
CA GLY A 171 -11.87 -19.56 -5.54
C GLY A 171 -12.19 -20.74 -4.61
N GLY A 172 -13.04 -20.51 -3.59
CA GLY A 172 -13.50 -21.53 -2.64
C GLY A 172 -14.84 -22.16 -3.02
N GLY A 173 -15.11 -22.36 -4.32
CA GLY A 173 -16.34 -22.97 -4.80
C GLY A 173 -16.54 -24.41 -4.25
N PRO A 174 -17.79 -24.85 -4.03
CA PRO A 174 -18.16 -26.09 -3.34
C PRO A 174 -17.88 -27.40 -4.13
N GLY A 175 -16.90 -27.40 -5.05
CA GLY A 175 -16.56 -28.56 -5.90
C GLY A 175 -15.33 -29.34 -5.46
N GLY A 176 -14.76 -29.01 -4.30
CA GLY A 176 -13.58 -29.67 -3.74
C GLY A 176 -13.92 -30.80 -2.77
N ASP A 177 -14.85 -31.68 -3.11
CA ASP A 177 -14.86 -33.05 -2.61
C ASP A 177 -13.65 -33.78 -3.22
N GLY A 178 -12.45 -33.38 -2.78
CA GLY A 178 -11.30 -34.25 -2.88
C GLY A 178 -11.60 -35.48 -2.01
N PRO A 179 -11.36 -36.69 -2.51
CA PRO A 179 -11.74 -37.90 -1.80
C PRO A 179 -11.14 -37.85 -0.41
N ARG A 180 -12.01 -38.00 0.61
CA ARG A 180 -11.59 -38.46 1.92
C ARG A 180 -10.77 -39.72 1.67
N GLY A 181 -9.46 -39.56 1.64
CA GLY A 181 -8.48 -40.62 1.70
C GLY A 181 -8.67 -41.29 3.05
N ASP A 182 -9.57 -42.26 3.00
CA ASP A 182 -9.85 -43.24 4.02
C ASP A 182 -8.55 -44.00 4.38
N GLY A 183 -8.42 -44.39 5.64
CA GLY A 183 -7.65 -45.59 5.98
C GLY A 183 -6.11 -45.51 6.08
N GLY A 184 -5.52 -44.47 6.65
CA GLY A 184 -4.15 -44.58 7.18
C GLY A 184 -4.14 -45.43 8.47
N PRO A 185 -3.38 -46.55 8.57
CA PRO A 185 -3.44 -47.44 9.72
C PRO A 185 -2.96 -46.74 10.99
N ARG A 186 -3.84 -46.75 12.01
CA ARG A 186 -3.53 -46.30 13.36
C ARG A 186 -2.32 -47.07 13.88
N ARG A 187 -1.18 -46.39 14.04
CA ARG A 187 -0.05 -46.97 14.77
C ARG A 187 -0.43 -47.12 16.25
N PRO A 188 -0.18 -48.29 16.86
CA PRO A 188 -0.46 -48.51 18.27
C PRO A 188 0.40 -47.58 19.13
N ARG A 189 -0.26 -46.89 20.06
CA ARG A 189 0.38 -46.17 21.16
C ARG A 189 1.07 -47.21 22.05
N LEU A 190 2.41 -47.21 22.04
CA LEU A 190 3.20 -47.88 23.07
C LEU A 190 3.13 -47.02 24.33
N THR A 191 2.39 -47.51 25.32
CA THR A 191 2.35 -46.98 26.67
C THR A 191 3.62 -47.41 27.37
N VAL A 192 4.52 -46.46 27.66
CA VAL A 192 5.67 -46.69 28.54
C VAL A 192 5.15 -46.60 29.97
N VAL A 193 5.04 -47.75 30.62
CA VAL A 193 4.83 -47.86 32.07
C VAL A 193 6.19 -47.62 32.74
N LYS A 194 6.22 -46.66 33.67
CA LYS A 194 7.34 -46.46 34.60
C LYS A 194 7.10 -47.26 35.87
#